data_AF-A0A532U6Y5-F1
#
_entry.id   AF-A0A532U6Y5-F1
#
_cell.length_a   1.000
_cell.length_b   1.000
_cell.length_c   1.000
_cell.angle_alpha   90.00
_cell.angle_beta   90.00
_cell.angle_gamma   90.00
#
_symmetry.space_group_name_H-M   'P 1'
#
loop_
_entity.id
_entity.type
_entity.pdbx_description
1 polymer ?
#
loop_
_entity_poly.entity_id
_entity_poly.type
_entity_poly.pdbx_seq_one_letter_code
_entity_poly.pdbx_strand_id
1 'polypeptide(L)' 'MFGSIGMPELIVIFIIALLIFGPRKLPKIGKSIGRAMAEFKRASSDLKSTLEEEIEAEDIKLEDKGEKEKPHHELQG' A
#
# COMPACT_ATOMS: atom_id res chain seq x y z
N MET A 1 13.21 -34.12 21.45
CA MET A 1 12.45 -33.42 22.52
C MET A 1 12.53 -31.90 22.37
N PHE A 2 12.49 -31.33 21.15
CA PHE A 2 12.50 -29.87 20.90
C PHE A 2 12.04 -29.57 19.46
N GLY A 3 10.84 -30.02 19.11
CA GLY A 3 10.27 -29.80 17.77
C GLY A 3 9.01 -28.97 17.88
N SER A 4 9.03 -27.77 17.31
CA SER A 4 8.00 -26.71 17.38
C SER A 4 7.88 -26.04 18.75
N ILE A 5 8.30 -24.78 18.83
CA ILE A 5 7.77 -23.83 19.82
C ILE A 5 6.27 -23.82 19.57
N GLY A 6 5.53 -24.49 20.45
CA GLY A 6 4.10 -24.57 20.36
C GLY A 6 3.46 -23.27 20.83
N MET A 7 2.14 -23.21 20.67
CA MET A 7 1.34 -22.15 21.29
C MET A 7 1.60 -22.02 22.80
N PRO A 8 1.80 -23.10 23.58
CA PRO A 8 2.10 -22.98 25.01
C PRO A 8 3.38 -22.21 25.32
N GLU A 9 4.48 -22.48 24.61
CA GLU A 9 5.77 -21.80 24.81
C GLU A 9 5.69 -20.32 24.46
N LEU A 10 4.97 -19.96 23.38
CA LEU A 10 4.71 -18.56 23.03
C LEU A 10 3.92 -17.82 24.11
N ILE A 11 2.91 -18.47 24.72
CA ILE A 11 2.13 -17.87 25.80
C ILE A 11 3.02 -17.58 27.02
N VAL A 12 3.92 -18.50 27.39
CA VAL A 12 4.84 -18.28 28.51
C VAL A 12 5.77 -17.09 28.25
N ILE A 13 6.37 -17.03 27.05
CA ILE A 13 7.21 -15.90 26.64
C ILE A 13 6.40 -14.60 26.67
N PHE A 14 5.17 -14.62 26.17
CA PHE A 14 4.29 -13.47 26.17
C PHE A 14 3.94 -12.98 27.58
N ILE A 15 3.66 -13.90 28.52
CA ILE A 15 3.43 -13.54 29.92
C ILE A 15 4.66 -12.87 30.54
N ILE A 16 5.87 -13.40 30.29
CA ILE A 16 7.11 -12.78 30.79
C ILE A 16 7.29 -11.38 30.20
N ALA A 17 7.08 -11.22 28.89
CA ALA A 17 7.12 -9.92 28.23
C ALA A 17 6.07 -8.95 28.81
N LEU A 18 4.88 -9.45 29.13
CA LEU A 18 3.81 -8.69 29.77
C LEU A 18 4.15 -8.26 31.20
N LEU A 19 4.92 -9.04 31.96
CA LEU A 19 5.39 -8.63 33.28
C LEU A 19 6.42 -7.50 33.19
N ILE A 20 7.31 -7.56 32.19
CA ILE A 20 8.35 -6.54 31.96
C ILE A 20 7.73 -5.24 31.43
N PHE A 21 6.94 -5.33 30.36
CA PHE A 21 6.38 -4.16 29.69
C PHE A 21 5.04 -3.70 30.28
N GLY A 22 4.29 -4.59 30.92
CA GLY A 22 2.96 -4.34 31.46
C GLY A 22 1.84 -4.55 30.42
N PRO A 23 0.75 -5.27 30.76
CA PRO A 23 -0.37 -5.51 29.84
C PRO A 23 -1.12 -4.24 29.44
N ARG A 24 -1.01 -3.17 30.23
CA ARG A 24 -1.60 -1.87 29.89
C ARG A 24 -0.85 -1.14 28.77
N LYS A 25 0.43 -1.47 28.52
CA LYS A 25 1.23 -0.83 27.47
C LYS A 25 0.95 -1.39 26.07
N LEU A 26 0.65 -2.69 25.95
CA LEU A 26 0.36 -3.30 24.65
C LEU A 26 -0.81 -2.63 23.90
N PRO A 27 -1.98 -2.37 24.51
CA PRO A 27 -3.07 -1.67 23.81
C PRO A 27 -2.68 -0.25 23.39
N LYS A 28 -1.86 0.44 24.19
CA LYS A 28 -1.39 1.79 23.88
C LYS A 28 -0.47 1.78 22.66
N ILE A 29 0.48 0.84 22.60
CA ILE A 29 1.39 0.66 21.46
C ILE A 29 0.59 0.23 20.21
N GLY A 30 -0.31 -0.73 20.35
CA GLY A 30 -1.18 -1.18 19.25
C GLY A 30 -2.06 -0.07 18.70
N LYS A 31 -2.61 0.81 19.55
CA LYS A 31 -3.39 1.97 19.12
C LYS A 31 -2.54 2.98 18.33
N SER A 32 -1.30 3.22 18.75
CA SER A 32 -0.38 4.11 18.02
C SER A 32 0.03 3.53 16.67
N ILE A 33 0.43 2.25 16.63
CA ILE A 33 0.79 1.55 15.40
C ILE A 33 -0.41 1.47 14.47
N GLY A 34 -1.60 1.13 14.98
CA GLY A 34 -2.82 1.04 14.20
C GLY A 34 -3.23 2.37 13.57
N ARG A 35 -3.05 3.49 14.28
CA ARG A 35 -3.25 4.83 13.71
C ARG A 35 -2.25 5.13 12.60
N ALA A 36 -0.96 4.87 12.84
CA ALA A 36 0.09 5.07 11.84
C ALA A 36 -0.17 4.21 10.58
N MET A 37 -0.56 2.95 10.74
CA MET A 37 -0.89 2.09 9.60
C MET A 37 -2.14 2.56 8.85
N ALA A 38 -3.16 3.08 9.55
CA ALA A 38 -4.36 3.62 8.93
C ALA A 38 -4.06 4.89 8.11
N GLU A 39 -3.25 5.79 8.66
CA GLU A 39 -2.79 7.00 7.95
C GLU A 39 -1.89 6.64 6.76
N PHE A 40 -0.94 5.72 6.93
CA PHE A 40 -0.10 5.22 5.86
C PHE A 40 -0.93 4.59 4.73
N LYS A 41 -1.94 3.79 5.05
CA LYS A 41 -2.85 3.18 4.07
C LYS A 41 -3.63 4.24 3.29
N ARG A 42 -4.13 5.28 3.96
CA ARG A 42 -4.84 6.40 3.30
C ARG A 42 -3.90 7.14 2.35
N ALA A 43 -2.73 7.56 2.83
CA ALA A 43 -1.74 8.24 2.00
C ALA A 43 -1.32 7.38 0.79
N SER A 44 -1.09 6.09 0.99
CA SER A 44 -0.75 5.17 -0.12
C SER A 44 -1.89 5.04 -1.12
N SER A 45 -3.14 5.06 -0.67
CA SER A 45 -4.32 5.01 -1.53
C SER A 45 -4.44 6.29 -2.36
N ASP A 46 -4.28 7.45 -1.73
CA ASP A 46 -4.38 8.74 -2.41
C ASP A 46 -3.29 8.86 -3.50
N LEU A 47 -2.05 8.47 -3.16
CA LEU A 47 -0.95 8.41 -4.13
C LEU A 47 -1.26 7.48 -5.30
N LYS A 48 -1.79 6.28 -5.04
CA LYS A 48 -2.18 5.33 -6.09
C LYS A 48 -3.21 5.93 -7.03
N SER A 49 -4.24 6.60 -6.49
CA SER A 49 -5.27 7.26 -7.30
C SER A 49 -4.72 8.40 -8.15
N THR A 50 -3.83 9.23 -7.60
CA THR A 50 -3.17 10.30 -8.39
C THR A 50 -2.31 9.74 -9.51
N LEU A 51 -1.54 8.67 -9.26
CA LEU A 51 -0.74 8.02 -10.29
C LEU A 51 -1.61 7.40 -11.39
N GLU A 52 -2.73 6.76 -11.02
CA GLU A 52 -3.68 6.20 -11.98
C GLU A 52 -4.31 7.30 -12.86
N GLU A 53 -4.73 8.42 -12.27
CA GLU A 53 -5.27 9.57 -13.01
C GLU A 53 -4.24 10.21 -13.95
N GLU A 54 -2.97 10.28 -13.54
CA GLU A 54 -1.91 10.88 -14.36
C GLU A 54 -1.52 9.99 -15.54
N ILE A 55 -1.47 8.66 -15.34
CA ILE A 55 -1.24 7.68 -16.41
C ILE A 55 -2.41 7.68 -17.41
N GLU A 56 -3.65 7.67 -16.92
CA GLU A 56 -4.84 7.71 -17.79
C GLU A 56 -4.90 9.03 -18.60
N ALA A 57 -4.53 10.16 -17.99
CA ALA A 57 -4.42 11.44 -18.68
C ALA A 57 -3.25 11.51 -19.68
N GLU A 58 -2.22 10.69 -19.52
CA GLU A 58 -1.08 10.59 -20.44
C GLU A 58 -1.42 9.68 -21.64
N ASP A 59 -2.10 8.57 -21.41
CA ASP A 59 -2.59 7.65 -22.46
C ASP A 59 -3.61 8.33 -23.39
N ILE A 60 -4.56 9.12 -22.86
CA ILE A 60 -5.53 9.88 -23.67
C ILE A 60 -4.83 10.92 -24.58
N LYS A 61 -3.72 11.52 -24.12
CA LYS A 61 -2.94 12.49 -24.92
C LYS A 61 -2.10 11.82 -26.00
N LEU A 62 -1.71 10.57 -25.82
CA LEU A 62 -0.97 9.78 -26.81
C LEU A 62 -1.91 9.29 -27.92
N GLU A 63 -3.17 8.96 -27.60
CA GLU A 63 -4.19 8.60 -28.58
C GLU A 63 -4.60 9.79 -29.48
N ASP A 64 -4.74 11.01 -28.96
CA ASP A 64 -5.12 12.20 -29.75
C ASP A 64 -4.03 12.68 -30.74
N LYS A 65 -2.76 12.33 -30.50
CA LYS A 65 -1.66 12.64 -31.43
C LYS A 65 -1.52 11.64 -32.58
N GLY A 66 -2.07 10.43 -32.46
CA GLY A 66 -1.95 9.37 -33.48
C GLY A 66 -2.83 9.55 -34.71
N GLU A 67 -3.87 10.38 -34.64
CA GLU A 67 -4.86 10.49 -35.72
C GLU A 67 -4.57 11.63 -36.73
N LYS A 68 -3.64 12.54 -36.44
CA LYS A 68 -3.37 13.72 -37.30
C LYS A 68 -2.19 13.58 -38.28
N GLU A 69 -1.63 12.38 -38.42
CA GLU A 69 -0.46 12.12 -39.27
C GLU A 69 -0.73 11.11 -40.41
N LYS A 70 -1.95 11.10 -40.95
CA LYS A 70 -2.15 10.60 -42.33
C LYS A 70 -2.03 11.79 -43.28
N PRO A 71 -0.92 11.93 -44.03
CA PRO A 71 -0.83 12.96 -45.04
C PRO A 71 -1.88 12.64 -46.11
N HIS A 72 -2.95 13.42 -46.10
CA HIS A 72 -3.78 13.68 -47.26
C HIS A 72 -2.93 14.41 -48.31
N HIS A 73 -1.96 13.72 -48.91
CA HIS A 73 -1.43 14.13 -50.20
C HIS A 73 -2.19 13.36 -51.28
N GLU A 74 -3.22 14.04 -51.76
CA GLU A 74 -3.50 14.17 -53.19
C GLU A 74 -3.44 12.88 -54.02
N LEU A 75 -4.61 12.26 -54.10
CA LEU A 75 -5.16 11.89 -55.40
C LEU A 75 -5.12 13.12 -56.33
N GLN A 76 -4.05 13.29 -57.10
CA GLN A 76 -4.04 14.08 -58.32
C GLN A 76 -2.82 13.69 -59.17
N GLY A 77 -3.08 13.02 -60.30
CA GLY A 77 -2.09 12.62 -61.30
C GLY A 77 -2.39 11.27 -61.91
#